data_AF-A0A2E2ZZY8-F1
#
_entry.id   AF-A0A2E2ZZY8-F1
#
_cell.length_a   1.000
_cell.length_b   1.000
_cell.length_c   1.000
_cell.angle_alpha   90.00
_cell.angle_beta   90.00
_cell.angle_gamma   90.00
#
_symmetry.space_group_name_H-M   'P 1'
#
loop_
_entity.id
_entity.type
_entity.pdbx_description
1 polymer ?
#
loop_
_entity_poly.entity_id
_entity_poly.type
_entity_poly.pdbx_seq_one_letter_code
_entity_poly.pdbx_strand_id
1 'polypeptide(L)'
;MTILVLTGVFFIQFIPIEQTEKNLSPKETTQKGGLIEEQVMQQVSAIEAKHRQWDATVWTDELSARNHEESVIQIWDRLIAGADPFELLSAMPVNQLQLGKAHSTENWESGIRYTHLAQGGPTWTKEQFSQALSGWKTEGWKLDQSEWRHRHFIPRSEGGARSIFWIS
;
A
#
# COMPACT_ATOMS: atom_id res chain seq x y z
N MET A 1 -23.83 -2.56 -24.97
CA MET A 1 -22.45 -2.21 -24.63
C MET A 1 -22.53 -1.02 -23.69
N THR A 2 -22.47 -1.28 -22.39
CA THR A 2 -22.80 -0.29 -21.36
C THR A 2 -21.57 -0.13 -20.48
N ILE A 3 -20.86 0.98 -20.66
CA ILE A 3 -19.69 1.35 -19.87
C ILE A 3 -20.22 2.05 -18.61
N LEU A 4 -20.03 1.43 -17.45
CA LEU A 4 -20.31 2.08 -16.16
C LEU A 4 -19.09 2.94 -15.80
N VAL A 5 -19.27 4.26 -15.86
CA VAL A 5 -18.29 5.25 -15.43
C VAL A 5 -18.50 5.48 -13.93
N LEU A 6 -17.48 5.18 -13.12
CA LEU A 6 -17.44 5.60 -11.72
C LEU A 6 -16.38 6.67 -11.56
N THR A 7 -16.89 7.89 -11.41
CA THR A 7 -16.18 9.14 -11.16
C THR A 7 -15.49 9.10 -9.80
N GLY A 8 -14.17 8.96 -9.80
CA GLY A 8 -13.32 9.26 -8.64
C GLY A 8 -12.85 10.72 -8.72
N VAL A 9 -13.36 11.56 -7.82
CA VAL A 9 -12.94 12.97 -7.70
C VAL A 9 -11.54 13.01 -7.08
N PHE A 10 -10.51 13.29 -7.90
CA PHE A 10 -9.19 13.67 -7.40
C PHE A 10 -9.22 15.17 -7.05
N PHE A 11 -9.32 15.49 -5.76
CA PHE A 11 -8.98 16.82 -5.27
C PHE A 11 -7.45 16.91 -5.15
N ILE A 12 -6.79 17.48 -6.16
CA ILE A 12 -5.39 17.91 -6.05
C ILE A 12 -5.42 19.40 -5.75
N GLN A 13 -5.20 19.78 -4.48
CA GLN A 13 -4.94 21.17 -4.11
C GLN A 13 -3.48 21.52 -4.44
N PHE A 14 -3.29 22.32 -5.47
CA PHE A 14 -2.01 23.02 -5.71
C PHE A 14 -2.02 24.34 -4.93
N ILE A 15 -1.04 24.53 -4.05
CA ILE A 15 -0.77 25.82 -3.40
C ILE A 15 0.33 26.53 -4.20
N PRO A 16 0.17 27.79 -4.62
CA PRO A 16 1.25 28.55 -5.25
C PRO A 16 2.31 28.93 -4.19
N ILE A 17 3.58 28.63 -4.47
CA ILE A 17 4.70 29.17 -3.70
C ILE A 17 4.92 30.60 -4.21
N GLU A 18 4.40 31.61 -3.49
CA GLU A 18 4.86 32.98 -3.68
C GLU A 18 6.29 33.11 -3.16
N GLN A 19 7.26 33.22 -4.08
CA GLN A 19 8.60 33.67 -3.73
C GLN A 19 8.55 35.15 -3.36
N THR A 20 8.45 35.44 -2.07
CA THR A 20 8.72 36.79 -1.55
C THR A 20 10.23 36.98 -1.46
N GLU A 21 10.85 37.42 -2.55
CA GLU A 21 12.19 38.03 -2.51
C GLU A 21 12.07 39.39 -1.81
N LYS A 22 12.26 39.41 -0.49
CA LYS A 22 12.53 40.65 0.22
C LYS A 22 14.05 40.81 0.31
N ASN A 23 14.57 41.64 -0.59
CA ASN A 23 15.92 42.21 -0.55
C ASN A 23 16.32 42.58 0.89
N LEU A 24 17.32 41.89 1.43
CA LEU A 24 18.06 42.30 2.62
C LEU A 24 19.55 42.36 2.23
N SER A 25 19.98 43.57 1.90
CA SER A 25 21.38 43.92 1.76
C SER A 25 22.13 43.64 3.07
N PRO A 26 23.37 43.12 3.03
CA PRO A 26 24.07 42.68 4.23
C PRO A 26 24.43 43.86 5.14
N LYS A 27 23.81 43.94 6.32
CA LYS A 27 24.39 44.67 7.45
C LYS A 27 25.14 43.66 8.31
N GLU A 28 26.45 43.76 8.27
CA GLU A 28 27.35 43.09 9.20
C GLU A 28 26.87 43.30 10.64
N THR A 29 26.59 42.20 11.33
CA THR A 29 26.67 42.13 12.79
C THR A 29 27.29 40.79 13.16
N THR A 30 28.62 40.80 13.10
CA THR A 30 29.50 39.80 13.67
C THR A 30 29.16 39.56 15.14
N GLN A 31 29.24 38.29 15.56
CA GLN A 31 29.31 37.78 16.94
C GLN A 31 28.04 37.32 17.70
N LYS A 32 26.83 37.30 17.11
CA LYS A 32 25.64 36.68 17.77
C LYS A 32 24.90 35.59 16.97
N GLY A 33 25.27 35.37 15.71
CA GLY A 33 24.61 34.41 14.82
C GLY A 33 24.91 32.94 15.13
N GLY A 34 26.16 32.61 15.48
CA GLY A 34 26.58 31.21 15.69
C GLY A 34 25.85 30.51 16.84
N LEU A 35 25.60 31.20 17.95
CA LEU A 35 24.89 30.63 19.10
C LEU A 35 23.40 30.37 18.81
N ILE A 36 22.77 31.21 17.98
CA ILE A 36 21.36 31.05 17.62
C ILE A 36 21.20 29.92 16.60
N GLU A 37 22.10 29.83 15.60
CA GLU A 37 22.11 28.72 14.64
C GLU A 37 22.41 27.38 15.31
N GLU A 38 23.33 27.34 16.27
CA GLU A 38 23.67 26.14 17.01
C GLU A 38 22.53 25.70 17.95
N GLN A 39 21.85 26.65 18.62
CA GLN A 39 20.66 26.35 19.41
C GLN A 39 19.48 25.87 18.55
N VAL A 40 19.27 26.45 17.37
CA VAL A 40 18.23 26.00 16.44
C VAL A 40 18.55 24.60 15.92
N MET A 41 19.80 24.32 15.56
CA MET A 41 20.24 22.99 15.12
C MET A 41 20.09 21.93 16.23
N GLN A 42 20.40 22.29 17.47
CA GLN A 42 20.19 21.43 18.65
C GLN A 42 18.70 21.16 18.91
N GLN A 43 17.84 22.16 18.75
CA GLN A 43 16.39 21.96 18.87
C GLN A 43 15.83 21.08 17.75
N VAL A 44 16.26 21.28 16.50
CA VAL A 44 15.86 20.45 15.35
C VAL A 44 16.29 19.00 15.57
N SER A 45 17.56 18.76 15.90
CA SER A 45 18.06 17.41 16.17
C SER A 45 17.39 16.72 17.36
N ALA A 46 17.04 17.48 18.42
CA ALA A 46 16.28 16.95 19.55
C ALA A 46 14.84 16.57 19.16
N ILE A 47 14.19 17.38 18.31
CA ILE A 47 12.86 17.07 17.76
C ILE A 47 12.94 15.82 16.86
N GLU A 48 13.94 15.73 15.99
CA GLU A 48 14.16 14.55 15.12
C GLU A 48 14.47 13.28 15.93
N ALA A 49 15.27 13.39 17.00
CA ALA A 49 15.54 12.27 17.89
C ALA A 49 14.27 11.80 18.61
N LYS A 50 13.43 12.75 19.04
CA LYS A 50 12.14 12.46 19.67
C LYS A 50 11.14 11.85 18.70
N HIS A 51 11.10 12.31 17.45
CA HIS A 51 10.30 11.71 16.38
C HIS A 51 10.77 10.28 16.10
N ARG A 52 12.08 10.05 15.94
CA ARG A 52 12.63 8.69 15.79
C ARG A 52 12.30 7.78 16.98
N GLN A 53 12.29 8.32 18.19
CA GLN A 53 11.91 7.56 19.39
C GLN A 53 10.41 7.22 19.40
N TRP A 54 9.54 8.14 18.97
CA TRP A 54 8.10 7.91 18.83
C TRP A 54 7.75 6.96 17.69
N ASP A 55 8.42 7.07 16.55
CA ASP A 55 8.37 6.12 15.43
C ASP A 55 8.77 4.71 15.91
N ALA A 56 9.75 4.61 16.79
CA ALA A 56 10.25 3.34 17.34
C ALA A 56 9.38 2.75 18.47
N THR A 57 8.39 3.48 18.99
CA THR A 57 7.62 3.04 20.18
C THR A 57 6.11 3.05 19.97
N VAL A 58 5.51 4.22 19.69
CA VAL A 58 4.05 4.38 19.63
C VAL A 58 3.52 4.10 18.23
N TRP A 59 4.30 4.38 17.20
CA TRP A 59 3.89 4.23 15.79
C TRP A 59 4.51 3.04 15.09
N THR A 60 5.29 2.20 15.77
CA THR A 60 5.97 1.05 15.16
C THR A 60 4.99 0.13 14.43
N ASP A 61 3.84 -0.14 15.04
CA ASP A 61 2.83 -1.03 14.45
C ASP A 61 2.08 -0.36 13.29
N GLU A 62 1.86 0.95 13.36
CA GLU A 62 1.22 1.76 12.30
C GLU A 62 2.16 1.93 11.08
N LEU A 63 3.44 2.20 11.32
CA LEU A 63 4.47 2.25 10.29
C LEU A 63 4.65 0.89 9.63
N SER A 64 4.61 -0.19 10.42
CA SER A 64 4.63 -1.56 9.89
C SER A 64 3.39 -1.82 9.02
N ALA A 65 2.19 -1.47 9.49
CA ALA A 65 0.96 -1.59 8.72
C ALA A 65 1.06 -0.86 7.36
N ARG A 66 1.55 0.38 7.38
CA ARG A 66 1.73 1.21 6.19
C ARG A 66 2.73 0.60 5.20
N ASN A 67 3.88 0.12 5.67
CA ASN A 67 4.89 -0.50 4.80
C ASN A 67 4.35 -1.78 4.13
N HIS A 68 3.59 -2.58 4.88
CA HIS A 68 2.93 -3.78 4.35
C HIS A 68 1.82 -3.44 3.36
N GLU A 69 1.06 -2.38 3.61
CA GLU A 69 0.04 -1.87 2.69
C GLU A 69 0.66 -1.32 1.39
N GLU A 70 1.70 -0.50 1.50
CA GLU A 70 2.37 0.12 0.36
C GLU A 70 2.90 -0.93 -0.62
N SER A 71 3.46 -2.02 -0.11
CA SER A 71 3.95 -3.14 -0.93
C SER A 71 2.84 -3.78 -1.78
N VAL A 72 1.62 -3.83 -1.24
CA VAL A 72 0.44 -4.41 -1.90
C VAL A 72 -0.19 -3.41 -2.87
N ILE A 73 -0.23 -2.13 -2.52
CA ILE A 73 -0.69 -1.05 -3.41
C ILE A 73 0.20 -0.96 -4.65
N GLN A 74 1.52 -1.04 -4.51
CA GLN A 74 2.44 -1.02 -5.65
C GLN A 74 2.20 -2.17 -6.63
N ILE A 75 1.79 -3.34 -6.13
CA ILE A 75 1.37 -4.46 -6.99
C ILE A 75 0.09 -4.09 -7.73
N TRP A 76 -0.92 -3.60 -7.01
CA TRP A 76 -2.20 -3.22 -7.60
C TRP A 76 -2.06 -2.11 -8.67
N ASP A 77 -1.27 -1.07 -8.40
CA ASP A 77 -0.98 0.00 -9.36
C ASP A 77 -0.35 -0.54 -10.65
N ARG A 78 0.56 -1.51 -10.54
CA ARG A 78 1.18 -2.15 -11.70
C ARG A 78 0.20 -3.03 -12.48
N LEU A 79 -0.76 -3.67 -11.81
CA LEU A 79 -1.85 -4.40 -12.49
C LEU A 79 -2.69 -3.44 -13.34
N ILE A 80 -3.08 -2.30 -12.76
CA ILE A 80 -3.85 -1.27 -13.48
C ILE A 80 -3.04 -0.69 -14.65
N ALA A 81 -1.71 -0.55 -14.49
CA ALA A 81 -0.81 -0.11 -15.54
C ALA A 81 -0.58 -1.15 -16.66
N GLY A 82 -1.19 -2.34 -16.58
CA GLY A 82 -1.15 -3.37 -17.62
C GLY A 82 0.02 -4.34 -17.53
N ALA A 83 0.64 -4.49 -16.35
CA ALA A 83 1.62 -5.57 -16.14
C ALA A 83 0.95 -6.95 -16.25
N ASP A 84 1.71 -7.98 -16.64
CA ASP A 84 1.21 -9.37 -16.64
C ASP A 84 0.79 -9.77 -15.21
N PRO A 85 -0.51 -10.06 -14.97
CA PRO A 85 -1.00 -10.36 -13.63
C PRO A 85 -0.37 -11.60 -13.02
N PHE A 86 -0.12 -12.64 -13.82
CA PHE A 86 0.40 -13.91 -13.33
C PHE A 86 1.87 -13.76 -12.92
N GLU A 87 2.67 -13.03 -13.70
CA GLU A 87 4.06 -12.72 -13.34
C GLU A 87 4.12 -11.90 -12.06
N LEU A 88 3.28 -10.85 -11.97
CA LEU A 88 3.31 -9.94 -10.84
C LEU A 88 2.83 -10.60 -9.54
N LEU A 89 1.74 -11.36 -9.58
CA LEU A 89 1.20 -12.06 -8.41
C LEU A 89 2.13 -13.18 -7.94
N SER A 90 2.80 -13.88 -8.85
CA SER A 90 3.79 -14.93 -8.48
C SER A 90 5.02 -14.34 -7.81
N ALA A 91 5.42 -13.12 -8.21
CA ALA A 91 6.57 -12.43 -7.63
C ALA A 91 6.30 -11.81 -6.24
N MET A 92 5.04 -11.77 -5.79
CA MET A 92 4.65 -11.11 -4.55
C MET A 92 5.47 -11.59 -3.34
N PRO A 93 6.00 -10.68 -2.49
CA PRO A 93 6.90 -11.02 -1.39
C PRO A 93 6.13 -11.47 -0.13
N VAL A 94 5.32 -12.53 -0.26
CA VAL A 94 4.57 -13.14 0.84
C VAL A 94 5.12 -14.52 1.18
N ASN A 95 5.06 -14.88 2.46
CA ASN A 95 5.41 -16.24 2.91
C ASN A 95 4.23 -17.21 2.68
N GLN A 96 3.02 -16.74 2.98
CA GLN A 96 1.79 -17.51 2.89
C GLN A 96 0.63 -16.59 2.53
N LEU A 97 -0.38 -17.16 1.87
CA LEU A 97 -1.59 -16.46 1.48
C LEU A 97 -2.80 -17.25 1.97
N GLN A 98 -3.67 -16.64 2.77
CA GLN A 98 -4.96 -17.23 3.11
C GLN A 98 -6.00 -16.77 2.09
N LEU A 99 -6.55 -17.71 1.33
CA LEU A 99 -7.59 -17.41 0.35
C LEU A 99 -8.97 -17.33 0.98
N GLY A 100 -9.89 -16.69 0.26
CA GLY A 100 -11.31 -16.80 0.57
C GLY A 100 -11.82 -18.21 0.35
N LYS A 101 -12.70 -18.68 1.23
CA LYS A 101 -13.41 -19.95 1.06
C LYS A 101 -14.55 -19.76 0.07
N ALA A 102 -14.57 -20.51 -1.02
CA ALA A 102 -15.74 -20.55 -1.90
C ALA A 102 -17.00 -20.92 -1.09
N HIS A 103 -18.02 -20.06 -1.16
CA HIS A 103 -19.25 -20.21 -0.38
C HIS A 103 -20.41 -20.58 -1.28
N SER A 104 -20.91 -19.63 -2.07
CA SER A 104 -21.98 -19.84 -3.04
C SER A 104 -21.50 -19.44 -4.42
N THR A 105 -21.87 -20.22 -5.44
CA THR A 105 -21.72 -19.83 -6.84
C THR A 105 -23.10 -19.60 -7.43
N GLU A 106 -23.31 -18.40 -7.96
CA GLU A 106 -24.50 -18.00 -8.69
C GLU A 106 -24.23 -18.01 -10.18
N ASN A 107 -25.21 -18.49 -10.95
CA ASN A 107 -25.19 -18.35 -12.39
C ASN A 107 -25.93 -17.06 -12.73
N TRP A 108 -25.21 -16.11 -13.31
CA TRP A 108 -25.76 -14.88 -13.84
C TRP A 108 -26.03 -15.05 -15.35
N GLU A 109 -26.62 -14.02 -15.96
CA GLU A 109 -26.90 -14.03 -17.39
C GLU A 109 -25.63 -14.23 -18.23
N SER A 110 -25.80 -14.71 -19.47
CA SER A 110 -24.72 -14.89 -20.44
C SER A 110 -23.60 -15.86 -20.01
N GLY A 111 -23.91 -16.84 -19.14
CA GLY A 111 -22.98 -17.87 -18.71
C GLY A 111 -21.94 -17.39 -17.69
N ILE A 112 -22.14 -16.21 -17.10
CA ILE A 112 -21.28 -15.68 -16.05
C ILE A 112 -21.52 -16.47 -14.77
N ARG A 113 -20.44 -16.93 -14.14
CA ARG A 113 -20.48 -17.58 -12.83
C ARG A 113 -19.86 -16.67 -11.79
N TYR A 114 -20.68 -16.18 -10.87
CA TYR A 114 -20.22 -15.36 -9.76
C TYR A 114 -20.03 -16.23 -8.52
N THR A 115 -18.82 -16.28 -7.96
CA THR A 115 -18.54 -17.07 -6.76
C THR A 115 -18.25 -16.18 -5.57
N HIS A 116 -19.11 -16.22 -4.57
CA HIS A 116 -18.89 -15.55 -3.30
C HIS A 116 -17.78 -16.24 -2.52
N LEU A 117 -16.85 -15.43 -2.01
CA LEU A 117 -15.80 -15.86 -1.12
C LEU A 117 -16.13 -15.44 0.31
N ALA A 118 -16.15 -16.41 1.23
CA ALA A 118 -16.22 -16.20 2.66
C ALA A 118 -14.81 -16.19 3.29
N GLN A 119 -14.71 -15.75 4.54
CA GLN A 119 -13.45 -15.83 5.29
C GLN A 119 -13.07 -17.29 5.63
N GLY A 120 -11.80 -17.51 5.97
CA GLY A 120 -11.33 -18.80 6.48
C GLY A 120 -11.14 -19.89 5.42
N GLY A 121 -10.73 -19.51 4.21
CA GLY A 121 -10.30 -20.48 3.20
C GLY A 121 -8.91 -21.06 3.49
N PRO A 122 -8.39 -21.88 2.56
CA PRO A 122 -7.11 -22.54 2.73
C PRO A 122 -5.96 -21.51 2.79
N THR A 123 -4.96 -21.82 3.61
CA THR A 123 -3.68 -21.12 3.59
C THR A 123 -2.75 -21.85 2.63
N TRP A 124 -2.23 -21.13 1.65
CA TRP A 124 -1.27 -21.63 0.68
C TRP A 124 0.12 -21.07 0.98
N THR A 125 1.15 -21.88 0.75
CA THR A 125 2.53 -21.38 0.63
C THR A 125 2.69 -20.60 -0.67
N LYS A 126 3.78 -19.82 -0.78
CA LYS A 126 4.12 -19.10 -2.00
C LYS A 126 4.23 -20.05 -3.22
N GLU A 127 4.78 -21.24 -3.02
CA GLU A 127 4.96 -22.24 -4.08
C GLU A 127 3.61 -22.78 -4.56
N GLN A 128 2.70 -23.12 -3.63
CA GLN A 128 1.35 -23.58 -3.95
C GLN A 128 0.56 -22.52 -4.72
N PHE A 129 0.68 -21.26 -4.30
CA PHE A 129 0.04 -20.13 -4.99
C PHE A 129 0.60 -19.92 -6.40
N SER A 130 1.93 -19.95 -6.55
CA SER A 130 2.58 -19.81 -7.86
C SER A 130 2.21 -20.94 -8.82
N GLN A 131 2.11 -22.17 -8.31
CA GLN A 131 1.66 -23.33 -9.09
C GLN A 131 0.21 -23.17 -9.56
N ALA A 132 -0.68 -22.70 -8.69
CA ALA A 132 -2.08 -22.44 -9.05
C ALA A 132 -2.20 -21.34 -10.13
N LEU A 133 -1.46 -20.23 -9.98
CA LEU A 133 -1.42 -19.16 -10.97
C LEU A 133 -0.96 -19.65 -12.35
N SER A 134 0.08 -20.50 -12.39
CA SER A 134 0.55 -21.11 -13.64
C SER A 134 -0.49 -22.02 -14.29
N GLY A 135 -1.21 -22.81 -13.47
CA GLY A 135 -2.34 -23.62 -13.91
C GLY A 135 -3.43 -22.77 -14.58
N TRP A 136 -3.88 -21.71 -13.90
CA TRP A 136 -4.88 -20.79 -14.45
C TRP A 136 -4.39 -20.08 -15.72
N LYS A 137 -3.13 -19.66 -15.79
CA LYS A 137 -2.56 -19.06 -17.01
C LYS A 137 -2.62 -20.05 -18.18
N THR A 138 -2.30 -21.31 -17.94
CA THR A 138 -2.31 -22.38 -18.96
C THR A 138 -3.72 -22.73 -19.42
N GLU A 139 -4.69 -22.72 -18.50
CA GLU A 139 -6.12 -22.92 -18.77
C GLU A 139 -6.76 -21.72 -19.50
N GLY A 140 -6.01 -20.62 -19.71
CA GLY A 140 -6.47 -19.45 -20.45
C GLY A 140 -7.27 -18.45 -19.63
N TRP A 141 -7.21 -18.53 -18.29
CA TRP A 141 -7.81 -17.54 -17.42
C TRP A 141 -7.15 -16.18 -17.62
N LYS A 142 -7.95 -15.12 -17.45
CA LYS A 142 -7.49 -13.74 -17.51
C LYS A 142 -8.01 -13.00 -16.30
N LEU A 143 -7.17 -12.15 -15.72
CA LEU A 143 -7.60 -11.15 -14.76
C LEU A 143 -8.11 -9.94 -15.55
N ASP A 144 -9.41 -9.69 -15.50
CA ASP A 144 -10.04 -8.57 -16.21
C ASP A 144 -10.04 -7.30 -15.34
N GLN A 145 -10.58 -7.42 -14.13
CA GLN A 145 -10.62 -6.34 -13.14
C GLN A 145 -10.31 -6.88 -11.75
N SER A 146 -9.74 -6.03 -10.90
CA SER A 146 -9.57 -6.32 -9.49
C SER A 146 -9.50 -5.04 -8.67
N GLU A 147 -10.21 -5.00 -7.55
CA GLU A 147 -10.15 -3.92 -6.56
C GLU A 147 -9.64 -4.47 -5.22
N TRP A 148 -8.67 -3.79 -4.62
CA TRP A 148 -7.96 -4.27 -3.44
C TRP A 148 -8.10 -3.22 -2.33
N ARG A 149 -8.72 -3.59 -1.20
CA ARG A 149 -8.88 -2.70 -0.04
C ARG A 149 -8.23 -3.27 1.21
N HIS A 150 -7.28 -2.54 1.79
CA HIS A 150 -6.69 -2.92 3.07
C HIS A 150 -7.73 -2.75 4.20
N ARG A 151 -7.97 -3.80 4.98
CA ARG A 151 -9.02 -3.81 6.02
C ARG A 151 -8.45 -3.83 7.41
N HIS A 152 -7.42 -4.63 7.63
CA HIS A 152 -6.89 -4.88 8.96
C HIS A 152 -5.45 -5.36 8.89
N PHE A 153 -4.66 -4.89 9.85
CA PHE A 153 -3.28 -5.32 10.04
C PHE A 153 -3.12 -5.87 11.45
N ILE A 154 -2.52 -7.05 11.56
CA ILE A 154 -2.21 -7.71 12.82
C ILE A 154 -0.68 -7.72 12.97
N PRO A 155 -0.11 -6.81 13.77
CA PRO A 155 1.32 -6.83 14.07
C PRO A 155 1.65 -8.06 14.92
N ARG A 156 2.81 -8.68 14.67
CA ARG A 156 3.42 -9.72 15.52
C ARG A 156 2.48 -10.89 15.87
N SER A 157 1.81 -11.48 14.88
CA SER A 157 1.08 -12.74 15.08
C SER A 157 2.05 -13.95 15.12
N GLU A 158 1.59 -15.10 15.64
CA GLU A 158 2.34 -16.35 15.50
C GLU A 158 2.57 -16.64 14.01
N GLY A 159 3.83 -16.58 13.57
CA GLY A 159 4.22 -16.72 12.16
C GLY A 159 4.49 -15.42 11.39
N GLY A 160 4.40 -14.25 12.03
CA GLY A 160 4.78 -12.96 11.45
C GLY A 160 3.64 -11.93 11.41
N ALA A 161 3.88 -10.78 10.76
CA ALA A 161 2.84 -9.79 10.52
C ALA A 161 1.80 -10.31 9.51
N ARG A 162 0.53 -9.94 9.69
CA ARG A 162 -0.57 -10.35 8.79
C ARG A 162 -1.39 -9.14 8.34
N SER A 163 -1.50 -8.96 7.04
CA SER A 163 -2.41 -7.99 6.42
C SER A 163 -3.62 -8.70 5.83
N ILE A 164 -4.81 -8.13 6.03
CA ILE A 164 -6.08 -8.63 5.51
C ILE A 164 -6.61 -7.64 4.48
N PHE A 165 -6.81 -8.14 3.25
CA PHE A 165 -7.36 -7.38 2.14
C PHE A 165 -8.72 -7.93 1.74
N TRP A 166 -9.61 -7.04 1.34
CA TRP A 166 -10.79 -7.42 0.57
C TRP A 166 -10.47 -7.24 -0.92
N ILE A 167 -10.69 -8.30 -1.69
CA ILE A 167 -10.47 -8.31 -3.13
C ILE A 167 -11.80 -8.63 -3.82
N SER A 168 -12.19 -7.81 -4.80
CA SER A 168 -13.40 -7.99 -5.62
C SER A 168 -13.11 -7.78 -7.10
#